data_AF-A0A7J9FJC3-F1
#
_entry.id   AF-A0A7J9FJC3-F1
#
_cell.length_a   1.000
_cell.length_b   1.000
_cell.length_c   1.000
_cell.angle_alpha   90.00
_cell.angle_beta   90.00
_cell.angle_gamma   90.00
#
_symmetry.space_group_name_H-M   'P 1'
#
loop_
_entity.id
_entity.type
_entity.pdbx_description
1 polymer ?
#
loop_
_entity_poly.entity_id
_entity_poly.type
_entity_poly.pdbx_seq_one_letter_code
_entity_poly.pdbx_strand_id
1 'polypeptide(L)'
;MKFPDMVHALKPNPKSHIQENWRILDFFSHHPESLHMFTFLFDDIGIPQDYRHMDGSGVHTYTLIDKAGKAHYVKFHWKPTCGVKNLLEDEAITVGGANHSHATQDLYDSIAAGNYPEWKLFIQVMDPADENRFDFNPLDVTKTWPEDILPLQPVGRMVLSKNIDNFFAENEQLAFCPSIIVPGIYY
;
A
#
# COMPACT_ATOMS: atom_id res chain seq x y z
N MET A 1 4.21 5.80 -19.61
CA MET A 1 4.34 4.36 -19.32
C MET A 1 5.77 4.13 -18.81
N LYS A 2 5.94 3.81 -17.51
CA LYS A 2 7.26 3.76 -16.84
C LYS A 2 7.43 2.58 -15.87
N PHE A 3 6.38 1.81 -15.64
CA PHE A 3 6.37 0.77 -14.62
C PHE A 3 7.44 -0.32 -14.82
N PRO A 4 7.63 -0.91 -16.02
CA PRO A 4 8.70 -1.89 -16.23
C PRO A 4 10.09 -1.30 -15.98
N ASP A 5 10.34 -0.07 -16.42
CA ASP A 5 11.62 0.61 -16.23
C ASP A 5 11.93 0.84 -14.73
N MET A 6 10.93 1.31 -13.97
CA MET A 6 11.03 1.46 -12.52
C MET A 6 11.34 0.13 -11.84
N VAL A 7 10.63 -0.94 -12.20
CA VAL A 7 10.87 -2.28 -11.63
C VAL A 7 12.27 -2.79 -11.98
N HIS A 8 12.76 -2.56 -13.21
CA HIS A 8 14.12 -2.92 -13.59
C HIS A 8 15.18 -2.15 -12.81
N ALA A 9 14.93 -0.87 -12.49
CA ALA A 9 15.83 -0.04 -11.69
C ALA A 9 15.91 -0.51 -10.23
N LEU A 10 14.77 -0.92 -9.65
CA LEU A 10 14.65 -1.40 -8.27
C LEU A 10 15.16 -2.85 -8.06
N LYS A 11 15.31 -3.63 -9.13
CA LYS A 11 15.76 -5.03 -9.08
C LYS A 11 17.28 -5.17 -9.31
N PRO A 12 17.87 -6.34 -8.97
CA PRO A 12 19.29 -6.59 -9.20
C PRO A 12 19.75 -6.34 -10.63
N ASN A 13 21.01 -5.92 -10.77
CA ASN A 13 21.65 -5.68 -12.05
C ASN A 13 21.62 -6.97 -12.92
N PRO A 14 21.20 -6.90 -14.20
CA PRO A 14 21.04 -8.09 -15.03
C PRO A 14 22.36 -8.79 -15.38
N LYS A 15 23.51 -8.12 -15.19
CA LYS A 15 24.85 -8.71 -15.43
C LYS A 15 25.41 -9.39 -14.19
N SER A 16 25.30 -8.76 -13.02
CA SER A 16 25.92 -9.24 -11.77
C SER A 16 24.95 -9.96 -10.84
N HIS A 17 23.64 -9.79 -11.04
CA HIS A 17 22.57 -10.20 -10.12
C HIS A 17 22.70 -9.61 -8.71
N ILE A 18 23.41 -8.48 -8.58
CA ILE A 18 23.58 -7.75 -7.32
C ILE A 18 22.70 -6.49 -7.35
N GLN A 19 22.03 -6.18 -6.23
CA GLN A 19 21.30 -4.92 -6.08
C GLN A 19 22.27 -3.75 -5.88
N GLU A 20 22.04 -2.67 -6.62
CA GLU A 20 22.95 -1.53 -6.68
C GLU A 20 22.15 -0.22 -6.53
N ASN A 21 22.31 0.47 -5.39
CA ASN A 21 21.50 1.66 -5.06
C ASN A 21 21.63 2.80 -6.09
N TRP A 22 22.77 2.92 -6.78
CA TRP A 22 22.96 3.95 -7.80
C TRP A 22 21.98 3.79 -8.98
N ARG A 23 21.53 2.58 -9.32
CA ARG A 23 20.56 2.34 -10.40
C ARG A 23 19.16 2.85 -10.06
N ILE A 24 18.79 2.73 -8.79
CA ILE A 24 17.56 3.29 -8.23
C ILE A 24 17.64 4.81 -8.37
N LEU A 25 18.68 5.43 -7.82
CA LEU A 25 18.86 6.88 -7.86
C LEU A 25 18.98 7.45 -9.28
N ASP A 26 19.66 6.75 -10.19
CA ASP A 26 19.76 7.15 -11.61
C ASP A 26 18.38 7.25 -12.26
N PHE A 27 17.54 6.21 -12.15
CA PHE A 27 16.19 6.24 -12.70
C PHE A 27 15.36 7.38 -12.10
N PHE A 28 15.32 7.49 -10.78
CA PHE A 28 14.43 8.45 -10.12
C PHE A 28 14.91 9.91 -10.21
N SER A 29 16.22 10.15 -10.43
CA SER A 29 16.73 11.50 -10.71
C SER A 29 16.18 12.11 -12.01
N HIS A 30 15.68 11.28 -12.92
CA HIS A 30 15.05 11.70 -14.18
C HIS A 30 13.51 11.77 -14.11
N HIS A 31 12.91 11.43 -12.95
CA HIS A 31 11.47 11.34 -12.76
C HIS A 31 11.07 12.10 -11.50
N PRO A 32 11.03 13.45 -11.54
CA PRO A 32 10.77 14.28 -10.36
C PRO A 32 9.40 14.01 -9.70
N GLU A 33 8.44 13.45 -10.45
CA GLU A 33 7.15 13.01 -9.91
C GLU A 33 7.26 11.91 -8.84
N SER A 34 8.41 11.22 -8.77
CA SER A 34 8.67 10.16 -7.79
C SER A 34 9.06 10.66 -6.40
N LEU A 35 9.41 11.95 -6.27
CA LEU A 35 9.97 12.50 -5.03
C LEU A 35 9.06 12.32 -3.83
N HIS A 36 7.74 12.43 -4.01
CA HIS A 36 6.78 12.20 -2.92
C HIS A 36 6.83 10.76 -2.41
N MET A 37 6.91 9.78 -3.30
CA MET A 37 7.07 8.37 -2.91
C MET A 37 8.43 8.13 -2.23
N PHE A 38 9.48 8.77 -2.73
CA PHE A 38 10.82 8.68 -2.13
C PHE A 38 10.86 9.18 -0.70
N THR A 39 10.17 10.27 -0.38
CA THR A 39 10.06 10.75 1.00
C THR A 39 9.49 9.67 1.91
N PHE A 40 8.47 8.92 1.47
CA PHE A 40 7.93 7.81 2.26
C PHE A 40 8.87 6.60 2.33
N LEU A 41 9.52 6.25 1.22
CA LEU A 41 10.40 5.09 1.13
C LEU A 41 11.65 5.22 2.01
N PHE A 42 12.18 6.44 2.16
CA PHE A 42 13.36 6.73 2.97
C PHE A 42 13.05 7.32 4.35
N ASP A 43 11.76 7.43 4.71
CA ASP A 43 11.31 7.68 6.07
C ASP A 43 11.17 6.35 6.83
N ASP A 44 10.92 6.40 8.14
CA ASP A 44 10.78 5.22 9.00
C ASP A 44 9.71 4.27 8.46
N ILE A 45 8.62 4.80 7.88
CA ILE A 45 7.53 3.98 7.32
C ILE A 45 7.95 3.11 6.12
N GLY A 46 9.14 3.34 5.56
CA GLY A 46 9.72 2.55 4.49
C GLY A 46 10.13 1.13 4.93
N ILE A 47 10.26 0.89 6.24
CA ILE A 47 10.58 -0.43 6.80
C ILE A 47 9.58 -0.77 7.93
N PRO A 48 8.36 -1.21 7.59
CA PRO A 48 7.42 -1.70 8.59
C PRO A 48 8.00 -2.87 9.38
N GLN A 49 7.71 -2.94 10.68
CA GLN A 49 8.21 -4.01 11.56
C GLN A 49 7.69 -5.39 11.15
N ASP A 50 6.42 -5.44 10.77
CA ASP A 50 5.70 -6.63 10.33
C ASP A 50 4.45 -6.19 9.57
N TYR A 51 3.70 -7.15 9.03
CA TYR A 51 2.51 -6.83 8.26
C TYR A 51 1.37 -6.22 9.09
N ARG A 52 1.29 -6.49 10.40
CA ARG A 52 0.13 -6.12 11.21
C ARG A 52 0.17 -4.66 11.65
N HIS A 53 1.37 -4.10 11.76
CA HIS A 53 1.61 -2.73 12.18
C HIS A 53 1.88 -1.76 11.00
N MET A 54 1.28 -2.01 9.83
CA MET A 54 1.37 -1.12 8.68
C MET A 54 -0.01 -0.67 8.19
N ASP A 55 -0.06 0.56 7.67
CA ASP A 55 -1.22 1.08 6.93
C ASP A 55 -1.39 0.36 5.58
N GLY A 56 -2.59 0.44 5.04
CA GLY A 56 -2.89 0.04 3.65
C GLY A 56 -3.61 1.15 2.90
N SER A 57 -3.45 1.21 1.58
CA SER A 57 -4.09 2.21 0.72
C SER A 57 -4.46 1.62 -0.62
N GLY A 58 -5.56 2.09 -1.21
CA GLY A 58 -5.90 1.80 -2.61
C GLY A 58 -4.99 2.54 -3.62
N VAL A 59 -4.25 3.56 -3.16
CA VAL A 59 -3.37 4.47 -3.94
C VAL A 59 -4.12 5.32 -4.96
N HIS A 60 -4.79 4.67 -5.91
CA HIS A 60 -5.58 5.25 -6.97
C HIS A 60 -6.85 5.92 -6.45
N THR A 61 -7.35 6.84 -7.26
CA THR A 61 -8.73 7.32 -7.16
C THR A 61 -9.62 6.38 -7.95
N TYR A 62 -10.66 5.88 -7.28
CA TYR A 62 -11.70 5.02 -7.84
C TYR A 62 -13.01 5.80 -7.95
N THR A 63 -14.02 5.20 -8.57
CA THR A 63 -15.38 5.76 -8.63
C THR A 63 -16.36 4.85 -7.87
N LEU A 64 -17.15 5.43 -6.96
CA LEU A 64 -18.34 4.80 -6.40
C LEU A 64 -19.60 5.33 -7.07
N ILE A 65 -20.57 4.44 -7.33
CA ILE A 65 -21.90 4.82 -7.85
C ILE A 65 -22.93 4.60 -6.76
N ASP A 66 -23.66 5.66 -6.40
CA ASP A 66 -24.71 5.59 -5.39
C ASP A 66 -26.03 4.98 -5.93
N LYS A 67 -27.04 4.86 -5.06
CA LYS A 67 -28.36 4.31 -5.44
C LYS A 67 -29.12 5.16 -6.46
N ALA A 68 -28.79 6.45 -6.59
CA ALA A 68 -29.39 7.36 -7.56
C ALA A 68 -28.62 7.37 -8.90
N GLY A 69 -27.51 6.60 -9.01
CA GLY A 69 -26.65 6.58 -10.18
C GLY A 69 -25.63 7.72 -10.22
N LYS A 70 -25.44 8.47 -9.12
CA LYS A 70 -24.46 9.55 -9.04
C LYS A 70 -23.06 8.96 -8.79
N ALA A 71 -22.07 9.48 -9.51
CA ALA A 71 -20.68 9.11 -9.35
C ALA A 71 -19.99 9.96 -8.28
N HIS A 72 -19.10 9.30 -7.52
CA HIS A 72 -18.25 9.91 -6.51
C HIS A 72 -16.83 9.38 -6.67
N TYR A 73 -15.83 10.25 -6.70
CA TYR A 73 -14.44 9.83 -6.61
C TYR A 73 -14.11 9.41 -5.17
N VAL A 74 -13.30 8.36 -5.04
CA VAL A 74 -12.99 7.74 -3.75
C VAL A 74 -11.54 7.30 -3.65
N LYS A 75 -10.94 7.51 -2.47
CA LYS A 75 -9.71 6.82 -2.05
C LYS A 75 -9.98 5.93 -0.85
N PHE A 76 -9.36 4.75 -0.81
CA PHE A 76 -9.51 3.75 0.26
C PHE A 76 -8.29 3.75 1.17
N HIS A 77 -8.52 3.71 2.48
CA HIS A 77 -7.49 3.74 3.51
C HIS A 77 -7.75 2.66 4.55
N TRP A 78 -6.74 1.87 4.86
CA TRP A 78 -6.77 0.84 5.90
C TRP A 78 -5.83 1.26 7.03
N LYS A 79 -6.38 1.41 8.23
CA LYS A 79 -5.61 1.80 9.43
C LYS A 79 -5.52 0.62 10.40
N PRO A 80 -4.32 0.15 10.78
CA PRO A 80 -4.16 -0.97 11.70
C PRO A 80 -4.64 -0.57 13.08
N THR A 81 -5.39 -1.43 13.73
CA THR A 81 -5.90 -1.18 15.08
C THR A 81 -4.84 -1.34 16.16
N CYS A 82 -3.76 -2.06 15.86
CA CYS A 82 -2.60 -2.23 16.74
C CYS A 82 -1.54 -1.12 16.62
N GLY A 83 -1.83 -0.08 15.83
CA GLY A 83 -0.93 1.04 15.57
C GLY A 83 0.12 0.73 14.50
N VAL A 84 0.86 1.77 14.10
CA VAL A 84 1.95 1.67 13.12
C VAL A 84 3.28 1.50 13.84
N LYS A 85 4.13 0.58 13.37
CA LYS A 85 5.48 0.32 13.91
C LYS A 85 6.44 0.00 12.77
N ASN A 86 7.63 0.56 12.90
CA ASN A 86 8.69 0.46 11.91
C ASN A 86 10.00 0.01 12.58
N LEU A 87 10.94 -0.47 11.77
CA LEU A 87 12.30 -0.76 12.18
C LEU A 87 13.23 0.37 11.75
N LEU A 88 14.14 0.74 12.63
CA LEU A 88 15.31 1.52 12.23
C LEU A 88 16.24 0.66 11.37
N GLU A 89 17.12 1.29 10.59
CA GLU A 89 18.00 0.58 9.66
C GLU A 89 18.86 -0.52 10.34
N ASP A 90 19.47 -0.22 11.48
CA ASP A 90 20.28 -1.19 12.24
C ASP A 90 19.44 -2.35 12.80
N GLU A 91 18.19 -2.08 13.17
CA GLU A 91 17.25 -3.11 13.62
C GLU A 91 16.83 -3.99 12.44
N ALA A 92 16.56 -3.40 11.28
CA ALA A 92 16.20 -4.12 10.06
C ALA A 92 17.33 -5.06 9.61
N ILE A 93 18.59 -4.61 9.69
CA ILE A 93 19.78 -5.44 9.41
C ILE A 93 19.84 -6.63 10.38
N THR A 94 19.61 -6.38 11.67
CA THR A 94 19.67 -7.42 12.71
C THR A 94 18.54 -8.43 12.55
N VAL A 95 17.29 -7.95 12.45
CA VAL A 95 16.08 -8.79 12.33
C VAL A 95 16.10 -9.56 11.01
N GLY A 96 16.34 -8.88 9.88
CA GLY A 96 16.38 -9.51 8.56
C GLY A 96 17.53 -10.49 8.41
N GLY A 97 18.70 -10.19 8.99
CA GLY A 97 19.85 -11.10 9.01
C GLY A 97 19.62 -12.34 9.87
N ALA A 98 18.87 -12.23 10.97
CA ALA A 98 18.51 -13.37 11.81
C ALA A 98 17.36 -14.21 11.24
N ASN A 99 16.36 -13.56 10.62
CA ASN A 99 15.17 -14.21 10.09
C ASN A 99 14.61 -13.46 8.87
N HIS A 100 14.90 -14.00 7.69
CA HIS A 100 14.40 -13.46 6.42
C HIS A 100 12.85 -13.57 6.27
N SER A 101 12.18 -14.32 7.14
CA SER A 101 10.73 -14.53 7.15
C SER A 101 10.03 -13.90 8.35
N HIS A 102 10.67 -12.96 9.08
CA HIS A 102 10.16 -12.42 10.34
C HIS A 102 8.71 -11.90 10.26
N ALA A 103 8.35 -11.12 9.23
CA ALA A 103 7.01 -10.58 9.09
C ALA A 103 5.95 -11.67 8.80
N THR A 104 6.30 -12.69 8.01
CA THR A 104 5.45 -13.86 7.75
C THR A 104 5.26 -14.68 9.02
N GLN A 105 6.33 -14.90 9.78
CA GLN A 105 6.27 -15.62 11.04
C GLN A 105 5.39 -14.88 12.05
N ASP A 106 5.59 -13.57 12.22
CA ASP A 106 4.79 -12.74 13.11
C ASP A 106 3.29 -12.85 12.81
N LEU A 107 2.88 -12.74 11.54
CA LEU A 107 1.49 -12.86 11.14
C LEU A 107 0.93 -14.26 11.44
N TYR A 108 1.67 -15.30 11.08
CA TYR A 108 1.26 -16.69 11.28
C TYR A 108 1.09 -17.02 12.77
N ASP A 109 2.10 -16.72 13.58
CA ASP A 109 2.12 -17.00 15.02
C ASP A 109 1.03 -16.21 15.74
N SER A 110 0.79 -14.96 15.32
CA SER A 110 -0.26 -14.12 15.89
C SER A 110 -1.65 -14.70 15.65
N ILE A 111 -1.94 -15.14 14.43
CA ILE A 111 -3.23 -15.76 14.11
C ILE A 111 -3.38 -17.10 14.85
N ALA A 112 -2.32 -17.92 14.90
CA ALA A 112 -2.31 -19.20 15.61
C ALA A 112 -2.56 -19.02 17.12
N ALA A 113 -2.07 -17.94 17.71
CA ALA A 113 -2.28 -17.57 19.11
C ALA A 113 -3.66 -16.93 19.39
N GLY A 114 -4.50 -16.71 18.37
CA GLY A 114 -5.79 -16.03 18.51
C GLY A 114 -5.70 -14.49 18.56
N ASN A 115 -4.52 -13.92 18.32
CA ASN A 115 -4.27 -12.49 18.26
C ASN A 115 -4.51 -11.97 16.84
N TYR A 116 -5.78 -11.95 16.43
CA TYR A 116 -6.17 -11.61 15.07
C TYR A 116 -5.91 -10.14 14.74
N PRO A 117 -5.07 -9.81 13.74
CA PRO A 117 -4.89 -8.44 13.33
C PRO A 117 -6.14 -7.90 12.66
N GLU A 118 -6.41 -6.62 12.92
CA GLU A 118 -7.56 -5.88 12.41
C GLU A 118 -7.14 -4.54 11.81
N TRP A 119 -7.75 -4.17 10.69
CA TRP A 119 -7.70 -2.84 10.09
C TRP A 119 -9.08 -2.23 10.00
N LYS A 120 -9.19 -0.93 10.29
CA LYS A 120 -10.39 -0.13 10.01
C LYS A 120 -10.31 0.41 8.58
N LEU A 121 -11.39 0.25 7.82
CA LEU A 121 -11.54 0.83 6.49
C LEU A 121 -12.12 2.24 6.62
N PHE A 122 -11.45 3.18 5.97
CA PHE A 122 -11.93 4.53 5.74
C PHE A 122 -11.93 4.85 4.24
N ILE A 123 -12.76 5.82 3.87
CA ILE A 123 -12.77 6.40 2.54
C ILE A 123 -12.70 7.93 2.61
N GLN A 124 -12.03 8.54 1.63
CA GLN A 124 -12.22 9.94 1.29
C GLN A 124 -13.13 10.01 0.07
N VAL A 125 -14.07 10.96 0.03
CA VAL A 125 -15.07 11.07 -1.04
C VAL A 125 -15.01 12.48 -1.65
N MET A 126 -14.98 12.56 -2.97
CA MET A 126 -14.97 13.81 -3.74
C MET A 126 -16.09 13.78 -4.80
N ASP A 127 -16.77 14.90 -5.00
CA ASP A 127 -17.66 15.07 -6.15
C ASP A 127 -16.81 15.28 -7.41
N PRO A 128 -17.00 14.53 -8.51
CA PRO A 128 -16.26 14.74 -9.74
C PRO A 128 -16.33 16.20 -10.27
N ALA A 129 -17.40 16.93 -9.97
CA ALA A 129 -17.51 18.35 -10.31
C ALA A 129 -16.46 19.24 -9.60
N ASP A 130 -15.89 18.76 -8.50
CA ASP A 130 -14.89 19.48 -7.70
C ASP A 130 -13.44 19.19 -8.13
N GLU A 131 -13.20 18.34 -9.13
CA GLU A 131 -11.87 17.87 -9.51
C GLU A 131 -10.86 19.02 -9.73
N ASN A 132 -11.31 20.11 -10.36
CA ASN A 132 -10.48 21.28 -10.69
C ASN A 132 -10.42 22.35 -9.59
N ARG A 133 -10.97 22.09 -8.40
CA ARG A 133 -11.01 23.06 -7.29
C ARG A 133 -9.80 22.99 -6.36
N PHE A 134 -8.92 22.00 -6.53
CA PHE A 134 -7.76 21.75 -5.68
C PHE A 134 -6.45 22.14 -6.37
N ASP A 135 -5.39 22.32 -5.59
CA ASP A 135 -4.03 22.60 -6.04
C ASP A 135 -3.25 21.34 -6.45
N PHE A 136 -3.88 20.17 -6.35
CA PHE A 136 -3.40 18.89 -6.83
C PHE A 136 -4.41 18.28 -7.82
N ASN A 137 -3.93 17.43 -8.72
CA ASN A 137 -4.80 16.62 -9.57
C ASN A 137 -5.32 15.41 -8.76
N PRO A 138 -6.63 15.28 -8.51
CA PRO A 138 -7.16 14.17 -7.72
C PRO A 138 -6.96 12.80 -8.34
N LEU A 139 -6.73 12.71 -9.66
CA LEU A 139 -6.48 11.47 -10.40
C LEU A 139 -4.97 11.15 -10.55
N ASP A 140 -4.09 12.03 -10.10
CA ASP A 140 -2.65 11.80 -10.07
C ASP A 140 -2.26 10.93 -8.87
N VAL A 141 -1.76 9.73 -9.15
CA VAL A 141 -1.35 8.73 -8.14
C VAL A 141 -0.13 9.15 -7.33
N THR A 142 0.60 10.19 -7.74
CA THR A 142 1.70 10.78 -6.96
C THR A 142 1.19 11.79 -5.93
N LYS A 143 -0.12 12.03 -5.83
CA LYS A 143 -0.74 12.97 -4.89
C LYS A 143 -1.65 12.27 -3.88
N THR A 144 -1.59 12.73 -2.64
CA THR A 144 -2.54 12.40 -1.58
C THR A 144 -3.64 13.45 -1.53
N TRP A 145 -4.81 13.08 -1.05
CA TRP A 145 -5.88 14.04 -0.76
C TRP A 145 -5.74 14.49 0.69
N PRO A 146 -5.54 15.79 0.99
CA PRO A 146 -5.36 16.26 2.36
C PRO A 146 -6.58 15.92 3.24
N GLU A 147 -6.35 15.27 4.37
CA GLU A 147 -7.41 14.81 5.28
C GLU A 147 -8.16 15.96 5.98
N ASP A 148 -7.57 17.14 6.07
CA ASP A 148 -8.20 18.37 6.58
C ASP A 148 -9.20 18.98 5.60
N ILE A 149 -9.03 18.71 4.30
CA ILE A 149 -9.93 19.16 3.23
C ILE A 149 -10.96 18.08 2.91
N LEU A 150 -10.52 16.82 2.79
CA LEU A 150 -11.33 15.66 2.45
C LEU A 150 -11.19 14.63 3.58
N PRO A 151 -11.99 14.73 4.66
CA PRO A 151 -11.80 13.91 5.85
C PRO A 151 -12.11 12.43 5.60
N LEU A 152 -11.40 11.58 6.34
CA LEU A 152 -11.65 10.15 6.38
C LEU A 152 -13.03 9.83 6.96
N GLN A 153 -13.80 9.03 6.22
CA GLN A 153 -15.12 8.54 6.62
C GLN A 153 -15.04 7.04 6.94
N PRO A 154 -15.48 6.59 8.12
CA PRO A 154 -15.40 5.19 8.50
C PRO A 154 -16.39 4.34 7.69
N VAL A 155 -15.96 3.17 7.24
CA VAL A 155 -16.79 2.22 6.47
C VAL A 155 -16.99 0.90 7.22
N GLY A 156 -15.90 0.32 7.73
CA GLY A 156 -15.95 -1.01 8.31
C GLY A 156 -14.61 -1.48 8.84
N ARG A 157 -14.42 -2.79 8.95
CA ARG A 157 -13.18 -3.41 9.40
C ARG A 157 -12.87 -4.72 8.69
N MET A 158 -11.60 -5.05 8.55
CA MET A 158 -11.08 -6.34 8.09
C MET A 158 -10.34 -7.01 9.23
N VAL A 159 -10.60 -8.30 9.46
CA VAL A 159 -9.90 -9.13 10.45
C VAL A 159 -9.33 -10.35 9.75
N LEU A 160 -8.04 -10.62 9.95
CA LEU A 160 -7.43 -11.86 9.48
C LEU A 160 -7.44 -12.87 10.64
N SER A 161 -8.33 -13.86 10.56
CA SER A 161 -8.60 -14.77 11.69
C SER A 161 -8.27 -16.24 11.43
N LYS A 162 -7.72 -16.58 10.27
CA LYS A 162 -7.39 -17.96 9.91
C LYS A 162 -6.09 -17.99 9.09
N ASN A 163 -5.17 -18.88 9.47
CA ASN A 163 -4.00 -19.21 8.66
C ASN A 163 -4.39 -20.15 7.53
N ILE A 164 -3.68 -20.04 6.41
CA ILE A 164 -3.79 -20.97 5.29
C ILE A 164 -3.35 -22.37 5.70
N ASP A 165 -3.99 -23.38 5.11
CA ASP A 165 -3.68 -24.78 5.34
C ASP A 165 -2.52 -25.22 4.41
N ASN A 166 -2.41 -24.62 3.21
CA ASN A 166 -1.31 -24.86 2.28
C ASN A 166 -0.82 -23.58 1.59
N PHE A 167 0.45 -23.22 1.82
CA PHE A 167 1.05 -22.00 1.25
C PHE A 167 1.00 -21.93 -0.28
N PHE A 168 1.35 -23.01 -0.97
CA PHE A 168 1.41 -22.98 -2.42
C PHE A 168 0.02 -22.86 -3.05
N ALA A 169 -0.94 -23.66 -2.58
CA ALA A 169 -2.28 -23.71 -3.14
C ALA A 169 -3.10 -22.45 -2.83
N GLU A 170 -2.90 -21.83 -1.67
CA GLU A 170 -3.74 -20.72 -1.20
C GLU A 170 -3.06 -19.35 -1.27
N ASN A 171 -1.72 -19.28 -1.21
CA ASN A 171 -0.99 -18.01 -1.25
C ASN A 171 -0.19 -17.82 -2.54
N GLU A 172 0.65 -18.79 -2.92
CA GLU A 172 1.51 -18.65 -4.11
C GLU A 172 0.71 -18.60 -5.42
N GLN A 173 -0.47 -19.24 -5.46
CA GLN A 173 -1.36 -19.23 -6.63
C GLN A 173 -2.41 -18.12 -6.63
N LEU A 174 -2.44 -17.25 -5.61
CA LEU A 174 -3.41 -16.14 -5.57
C LEU A 174 -3.20 -15.19 -6.76
N ALA A 175 -4.31 -14.75 -7.34
CA ALA A 175 -4.32 -13.79 -8.44
C ALA A 175 -5.23 -12.61 -8.08
N PHE A 176 -4.63 -11.44 -7.87
CA PHE A 176 -5.35 -10.19 -7.70
C PHE A 176 -5.32 -9.40 -9.00
N CYS A 177 -6.46 -8.82 -9.39
CA CYS A 177 -6.56 -8.01 -10.59
C CYS A 177 -7.45 -6.79 -10.33
N PRO A 178 -6.96 -5.55 -10.48
CA PRO A 178 -7.75 -4.33 -10.30
C PRO A 178 -8.98 -4.23 -11.22
N SER A 179 -9.03 -4.99 -12.33
CA SER A 179 -10.19 -5.02 -13.21
C SER A 179 -11.34 -5.89 -12.69
N ILE A 180 -11.11 -6.68 -11.64
CA ILE A 180 -12.16 -7.48 -10.99
C ILE A 180 -12.89 -6.58 -10.00
N ILE A 181 -13.97 -5.98 -10.47
CA ILE A 181 -14.81 -5.03 -9.72
C ILE A 181 -16.22 -5.59 -9.50
N VAL A 182 -16.92 -5.03 -8.51
CA VAL A 182 -18.32 -5.35 -8.19
C VAL A 182 -19.21 -4.14 -8.49
N PRO A 183 -20.52 -4.33 -8.80
CA PRO A 183 -21.42 -3.21 -9.05
C PRO A 183 -21.38 -2.15 -7.95
N GLY A 184 -21.21 -0.90 -8.35
CA GLY A 184 -21.04 0.24 -7.45
C GLY A 184 -19.59 0.67 -7.24
N ILE A 185 -18.59 -0.08 -7.71
CA ILE A 185 -17.16 0.30 -7.66
C ILE A 185 -16.57 0.23 -9.08
N TYR A 186 -15.89 1.28 -9.51
CA TYR A 186 -15.28 1.42 -10.84
C TYR A 186 -13.92 2.11 -10.76
N TYR A 187 -13.17 2.06 -11.87
CA TYR A 187 -11.90 2.76 -12.06
C TYR A 187 -12.10 4.11 -12.76
#